data_AF-A0A370K2P3-F1
#
_entry.id   AF-A0A370K2P3-F1
#
_cell.length_a   1.000
_cell.length_b   1.000
_cell.length_c   1.000
_cell.angle_alpha   90.00
_cell.angle_beta   90.00
_cell.angle_gamma   90.00
#
_symmetry.space_group_name_H-M   'P 1'
#
loop_
_entity.id
_entity.type
_entity.pdbx_description
1 polymer ?
#
loop_
_entity_poly.entity_id
_entity_poly.type
_entity_poly.pdbx_seq_one_letter_code
_entity_poly.pdbx_strand_id
1 'polypeptide(L)' 'MKRCPQCGGSRPYRLSDGRLKCRSCRGRFSWTSAWDSVRLPVA' A
#
# COMPACT_ATOMS: atom_id res chain seq x y z
N MET A 1 9.73 4.95 3.33
CA MET A 1 8.48 5.30 4.06
C MET A 1 7.29 5.12 3.11
N LYS A 2 6.26 4.34 3.49
CA LYS A 2 5.09 4.08 2.63
C LYS A 2 4.27 5.37 2.49
N ARG A 3 4.20 5.92 1.28
CA ARG A 3 3.40 7.11 0.95
C ARG A 3 2.16 6.70 0.18
N CYS A 4 1.07 7.44 0.36
CA CYS A 4 -0.13 7.22 -0.43
C CYS A 4 0.08 7.70 -1.87
N PRO A 5 -0.25 6.90 -2.91
CA PRO A 5 -0.07 7.29 -4.31
C PRO A 5 -1.01 8.43 -4.74
N GLN A 6 -2.16 8.61 -4.08
CA GLN A 6 -3.12 9.66 -4.46
C GLN A 6 -2.74 11.04 -3.92
N CYS A 7 -2.22 11.11 -2.69
CA CYS A 7 -2.06 12.38 -1.99
C CYS A 7 -0.66 12.61 -1.41
N GLY A 8 0.29 11.70 -1.63
CA GLY A 8 1.65 11.79 -1.08
C GLY A 8 1.73 11.67 0.44
N GLY A 9 0.57 11.55 1.13
CA GLY A 9 0.46 11.50 2.58
C GLY A 9 1.28 10.36 3.17
N SER A 10 2.00 10.68 4.24
CA SER A 10 2.79 9.73 5.02
C SER A 10 1.95 9.13 6.15
N ARG A 11 2.31 7.93 6.62
CA ARG A 11 1.62 7.18 7.70
C ARG A 11 0.25 6.59 7.30
N PRO A 12 0.18 5.75 6.25
CA PRO A 12 -0.99 4.90 6.06
C PRO A 12 -1.11 3.88 7.21
N TYR A 13 -2.34 3.56 7.62
CA TYR A 13 -2.60 2.50 8.60
C TYR A 13 -3.14 1.25 7.90
N ARG A 14 -2.86 0.08 8.47
CA ARG A 14 -3.32 -1.20 7.92
C ARG A 14 -4.75 -1.46 8.39
N LEU A 15 -5.60 -1.87 7.44
CA LEU A 15 -6.95 -2.38 7.72
C LEU A 15 -6.87 -3.87 8.03
N SER A 16 -7.89 -4.39 8.72
CA SER A 16 -8.01 -5.82 9.04
C SER A 16 -8.04 -6.72 7.78
N ASP A 17 -8.48 -6.17 6.65
CA ASP A 17 -8.48 -6.79 5.32
C ASP A 17 -7.07 -6.91 4.69
N GLY A 18 -6.01 -6.48 5.39
CA GLY A 18 -4.63 -6.51 4.91
C GLY A 18 -4.23 -5.34 4.01
N ARG A 19 -5.21 -4.60 3.47
CA ARG A 19 -5.02 -3.36 2.69
C ARG A 19 -4.59 -2.18 3.55
N LEU A 20 -3.99 -1.16 2.94
CA LEU A 20 -3.60 0.08 3.62
C LEU A 20 -4.60 1.19 3.33
N LYS A 21 -4.82 2.05 4.31
CA LYS A 21 -5.66 3.24 4.18
C LYS A 21 -4.87 4.48 4.52
N CYS A 22 -4.93 5.46 3.63
CA CYS A 22 -4.33 6.76 3.90
C CYS A 22 -5.14 7.52 4.95
N ARG A 23 -4.46 8.18 5.88
CA ARG A 23 -5.11 9.02 6.89
C ARG A 23 -5.61 10.35 6.33
N SER A 24 -4.89 10.95 5.37
CA SER A 24 -5.23 12.25 4.78
C SER A 24 -6.34 12.15 3.75
N CYS A 25 -6.14 11.38 2.67
CA CYS A 25 -7.12 11.27 1.59
C CYS A 25 -8.16 10.17 1.79
N ARG A 26 -8.09 9.38 2.88
CA ARG A 26 -8.98 8.23 3.16
C ARG A 26 -9.01 7.14 2.08
N GLY A 27 -8.20 7.29 1.03
CA GLY A 27 -8.02 6.33 -0.05
C GLY A 27 -7.49 5.00 0.45
N ARG A 28 -8.05 3.91 -0.09
CA ARG A 28 -7.60 2.54 0.15
C ARG A 28 -6.62 2.17 -0.94
N PHE A 29 -5.47 1.62 -0.57
CA PHE A 29 -4.50 1.13 -1.52
C PHE A 29 -3.80 -0.11 -0.98
N SER A 30 -3.43 -1.01 -1.88
CA SER A 30 -2.52 -2.10 -1.58
C SER A 30 -1.11 -1.57 -1.79
N TRP A 31 -0.23 -1.74 -0.80
CA TRP A 31 1.18 -1.46 -1.03
C TRP A 31 1.81 -2.75 -1.53
N THR A 32 1.84 -2.90 -2.84
CA THR A 32 2.65 -3.92 -3.52
C THR A 32 4.05 -3.34 -3.60
N SER A 33 4.97 -3.91 -2.84
CA SER A 33 6.40 -3.59 -2.98
C SER A 33 6.84 -3.95 -4.41
N ALA A 34 7.77 -3.23 -5.04
CA ALA A 34 8.34 -3.70 -6.31
C ALA A 34 8.92 -5.13 -6.15
N TRP A 35 9.49 -5.44 -4.99
CA TRP A 35 9.94 -6.77 -4.60
C TRP A 35 8.83 -7.82 -4.44
N ASP A 36 7.60 -7.39 -4.15
CA ASP A 36 6.42 -8.25 -4.07
C ASP A 36 5.89 -8.55 -5.48
N SER A 37 5.97 -7.56 -6.39
CA SER A 37 5.67 -7.73 -7.82
C SER A 37 6.67 -8.63 -8.56
N VAL A 38 7.88 -8.82 -8.02
CA VAL A 38 8.94 -9.68 -8.59
C VAL A 38 8.83 -11.13 -8.11
N ARG A 39 7.81 -11.49 -7.31
CA ARG A 39 7.43 -12.90 -7.15
C ARG A 39 6.81 -13.40 -8.46
N LEU A 40 7.69 -13.67 -9.43
CA LEU A 40 7.43 -14.57 -10.54
C LEU A 40 6.81 -15.84 -9.94
N PRO A 41 5.73 -16.39 -10.52
CA PRO A 41 5.27 -17.70 -10.09
C PRO A 41 6.46 -18.65 -10.19
N VAL A 42 6.81 -19.31 -9.07
CA VAL A 42 7.74 -20.43 -9.14
C VAL A 42 7.05 -21.45 -10.03
N ALA A 43 7.65 -21.68 -11.20
CA ALA A 43 7.17 -22.64 -12.20
C ALA A 43 7.28 -24.06 -11.66
#